data_AF-A0A662KNY1-F1
#
_entry.id   AF-A0A662KNY1-F1
#
_cell.length_a   1.000
_cell.length_b   1.000
_cell.length_c   1.000
_cell.angle_alpha   90.00
_cell.angle_beta   90.00
_cell.angle_gamma   90.00
#
_symmetry.space_group_name_H-M   'P 1'
#
loop_
_entity.id
_entity.type
_entity.pdbx_description
1 polymer ?
#
loop_
_entity_poly.entity_id
_entity_poly.type
_entity_poly.pdbx_seq_one_letter_code
_entity_poly.pdbx_strand_id
1 'polypeptide(L)'
;LSFTIHTRNNELIYVDPKMRVIKNYNRFKGLMEQLFLKKVIPSPENPLMKMEKKSLLDALKEKKGKIILLSREGKRKPVEEVLDENVTCIIGGFPHGDFISPVKSIADEVISIHSSPLPAWIAVMECICAYERFIGI
;
A
#
# COMPACT_ATOMS: atom_id res chain seq x y z
N LEU A 1 -1.57 -8.98 8.44
CA LEU A 1 -1.13 -7.90 7.53
C LEU A 1 -1.74 -8.13 6.15
N SER A 2 -2.38 -7.12 5.56
CA SER A 2 -2.94 -7.18 4.20
C SER A 2 -2.21 -6.20 3.28
N PHE A 3 -1.96 -6.57 2.03
CA PHE A 3 -1.30 -5.71 1.06
C PHE A 3 -2.25 -5.41 -0.12
N THR A 4 -2.34 -4.14 -0.51
CA THR A 4 -3.21 -3.70 -1.61
C THR A 4 -2.49 -2.62 -2.41
N ILE A 5 -2.63 -2.66 -3.73
CA ILE A 5 -1.98 -1.71 -4.65
C ILE A 5 -3.08 -0.89 -5.32
N HIS A 6 -2.97 0.43 -5.28
CA HIS A 6 -3.82 1.32 -6.08
C HIS A 6 -3.01 1.92 -7.22
N THR A 7 -3.49 1.79 -8.44
CA THR A 7 -2.78 2.25 -9.65
C THR A 7 -3.11 3.71 -9.98
N ARG A 8 -2.34 4.30 -10.90
CA ARG A 8 -2.66 5.63 -11.45
C ARG A 8 -3.98 5.67 -12.23
N ASN A 9 -4.47 4.54 -12.71
CA ASN A 9 -5.68 4.46 -13.55
C ASN A 9 -6.95 4.14 -12.73
N ASN A 10 -6.90 4.32 -11.40
CA ASN A 10 -7.97 3.98 -10.45
C ASN A 10 -8.38 2.50 -10.51
N GLU A 11 -7.39 1.61 -10.53
CA GLU A 11 -7.61 0.21 -10.20
C GLU A 11 -7.06 -0.12 -8.82
N LEU A 12 -7.81 -0.94 -8.09
CA LEU A 12 -7.40 -1.52 -6.83
C LEU A 12 -7.08 -2.99 -7.03
N ILE A 13 -5.86 -3.37 -6.66
CA ILE A 13 -5.36 -4.74 -6.75
C ILE A 13 -5.19 -5.30 -5.34
N TYR A 14 -6.00 -6.31 -5.03
CA TYR A 14 -5.87 -7.12 -3.83
C TYR A 14 -4.87 -8.24 -4.07
N VAL A 15 -4.00 -8.48 -3.08
CA VAL A 15 -2.99 -9.55 -3.11
C VAL A 15 -3.25 -10.48 -1.92
N ASP A 16 -3.45 -11.76 -2.21
CA ASP A 16 -3.61 -12.78 -1.17
C ASP A 16 -2.27 -12.98 -0.44
N PRO A 17 -2.22 -12.99 0.91
CA PRO A 17 -1.00 -13.21 1.67
C PRO A 17 -0.27 -14.53 1.38
N LYS A 18 -0.97 -15.55 0.84
CA LYS A 18 -0.39 -16.82 0.40
C LYS A 18 0.36 -16.69 -0.94
N MET A 19 0.22 -15.55 -1.63
CA MET A 19 0.91 -15.33 -2.89
C MET A 19 2.43 -15.30 -2.69
N ARG A 20 3.13 -16.20 -3.38
CA ARG A 20 4.59 -16.19 -3.43
C ARG A 20 5.08 -15.09 -4.36
N VAL A 21 5.86 -14.16 -3.83
CA VAL A 21 6.44 -13.03 -4.59
C VAL A 21 7.33 -13.53 -5.73
N ILE A 22 7.06 -13.02 -6.94
CA ILE A 22 7.85 -13.30 -8.13
C ILE A 22 9.08 -12.39 -8.15
N LYS A 23 10.25 -12.95 -7.79
CA LYS A 23 11.52 -12.20 -7.71
C LYS A 23 12.10 -11.81 -9.08
N ASN A 24 11.82 -12.60 -10.12
CA ASN A 24 12.32 -12.30 -11.47
C ASN A 24 11.43 -11.26 -12.15
N TYR A 25 12.03 -10.14 -12.56
CA TYR A 25 11.29 -9.01 -13.13
C TYR A 25 10.49 -9.36 -14.40
N ASN A 26 11.03 -10.17 -15.32
CA ASN A 26 10.31 -10.55 -16.54
C ASN A 26 9.09 -11.43 -16.23
N ARG A 27 9.22 -12.36 -15.26
CA ARG A 27 8.07 -13.14 -14.79
C ARG A 27 7.04 -12.27 -14.07
N PHE A 28 7.48 -11.28 -13.30
CA PHE A 28 6.59 -10.32 -12.65
C PHE A 28 5.81 -9.51 -13.69
N LYS A 29 6.46 -9.03 -14.77
CA LYS A 29 5.77 -8.35 -15.87
C LYS A 29 4.68 -9.22 -16.49
N GLY A 30 5.00 -10.47 -16.86
CA GLY A 30 4.01 -11.38 -17.43
C GLY A 30 2.84 -11.68 -16.48
N LEU A 31 3.09 -11.76 -15.18
CA LEU A 31 2.04 -11.89 -14.17
C LEU A 31 1.12 -10.65 -14.13
N MET A 32 1.69 -9.44 -14.14
CA MET A 32 0.91 -8.21 -14.18
C MET A 32 0.11 -8.10 -15.47
N GLU A 33 0.70 -8.42 -16.63
CA GLU A 33 -0.01 -8.47 -17.92
C GLU A 33 -1.23 -9.40 -17.85
N GLN A 34 -1.05 -10.61 -17.31
CA GLN A 34 -2.15 -11.55 -17.11
C GLN A 34 -3.22 -11.01 -16.17
N LEU A 35 -2.84 -10.36 -15.06
CA LEU A 35 -3.80 -9.73 -14.15
C LEU A 35 -4.58 -8.61 -14.86
N PHE A 36 -3.92 -7.77 -15.66
CA PHE A 36 -4.58 -6.68 -16.37
C PHE A 36 -5.56 -7.17 -17.43
N LEU A 37 -5.26 -8.31 -18.08
CA LEU A 37 -6.15 -8.97 -19.04
C LEU A 37 -7.33 -9.67 -18.35
N LYS A 38 -7.05 -10.52 -17.35
CA LYS A 38 -8.05 -11.42 -16.75
C LYS A 38 -8.79 -10.84 -15.55
N LYS A 39 -8.28 -9.76 -14.96
CA LYS A 39 -8.73 -9.13 -13.71
C LYS A 39 -8.59 -9.98 -12.45
N VAL A 40 -8.53 -11.30 -12.58
CA VAL A 40 -8.38 -12.24 -11.48
C VAL A 40 -7.42 -13.34 -11.90
N ILE A 41 -6.46 -13.67 -11.04
CA ILE A 41 -5.49 -14.76 -11.26
C ILE A 41 -5.21 -15.54 -9.97
N PRO A 42 -4.89 -16.85 -10.05
CA PRO A 42 -4.90 -17.67 -11.27
C PRO A 42 -6.31 -18.01 -11.76
N SER A 43 -7.30 -18.09 -10.87
CA SER A 43 -8.70 -18.34 -11.23
C SER A 43 -9.67 -17.62 -10.26
N PRO A 44 -10.95 -17.45 -10.65
CA PRO A 44 -11.96 -16.82 -9.79
C PRO A 44 -12.27 -17.58 -8.50
N GLU A 45 -12.13 -18.90 -8.50
CA GLU A 45 -12.45 -19.76 -7.36
C GLU A 45 -11.38 -19.67 -6.26
N ASN A 46 -10.11 -19.49 -6.65
CA ASN A 46 -8.97 -19.38 -5.74
C ASN A 46 -8.03 -18.25 -6.18
N PRO A 47 -8.44 -16.98 -6.05
CA PRO A 47 -7.66 -15.84 -6.54
C PRO A 47 -6.47 -15.54 -5.62
N LEU A 48 -5.28 -15.42 -6.19
CA LEU A 48 -4.10 -14.86 -5.51
C LEU A 48 -3.96 -13.36 -5.75
N MET A 49 -4.47 -12.86 -6.88
CA MET A 49 -4.63 -11.44 -7.13
C MET A 49 -5.97 -11.16 -7.78
N LYS A 50 -6.60 -10.06 -7.38
CA LYS A 50 -7.86 -9.57 -7.95
C LYS A 50 -7.77 -8.07 -8.16
N MET A 51 -8.19 -7.60 -9.33
CA MET A 51 -8.21 -6.20 -9.73
C MET A 51 -9.63 -5.73 -10.00
N GLU A 52 -9.99 -4.57 -9.45
CA GLU A 52 -11.26 -3.91 -9.72
C GLU A 52 -11.07 -2.41 -9.97
N LYS A 53 -12.02 -1.80 -10.70
CA LYS A 53 -12.08 -0.35 -10.89
C LYS A 53 -12.60 0.28 -9.60
N LYS A 54 -11.74 1.03 -8.90
CA LYS A 54 -12.11 1.67 -7.63
C LYS A 54 -11.17 2.84 -7.34
N SER A 55 -11.75 3.97 -6.96
CA SER A 55 -10.95 5.12 -6.55
C SER A 55 -10.27 4.84 -5.20
N LEU A 56 -9.12 5.47 -4.96
CA LEU A 56 -8.43 5.38 -3.68
C LEU A 56 -9.34 5.81 -2.52
N LEU A 57 -10.15 6.87 -2.72
CA LEU A 57 -11.04 7.39 -1.69
C LEU A 57 -12.10 6.35 -1.31
N ASP A 58 -12.72 5.70 -2.29
CA ASP A 58 -13.75 4.69 -2.01
C ASP A 58 -13.14 3.44 -1.38
N ALA A 59 -11.94 3.04 -1.80
CA ALA A 59 -11.19 1.97 -1.16
C ALA A 59 -10.88 2.26 0.32
N LEU A 60 -10.57 3.51 0.66
CA LEU A 60 -10.21 3.92 2.02
C LEU A 60 -11.44 4.09 2.92
N LYS A 61 -12.59 4.50 2.39
CA LYS A 61 -13.86 4.55 3.16
C LYS A 61 -14.28 3.18 3.72
N GLU A 62 -13.90 2.10 3.05
CA GLU A 62 -14.17 0.73 3.50
C GLU A 62 -13.16 0.22 4.54
N LYS A 63 -12.02 0.90 4.68
CA LYS A 63 -11.03 0.55 5.69
C LYS A 63 -11.54 1.01 7.05
N LYS A 64 -11.40 0.11 8.03
CA LYS A 64 -11.63 0.43 9.43
C LYS A 64 -10.29 0.80 10.07
N GLY A 65 -10.33 1.64 11.09
CA GLY A 65 -9.14 2.03 11.83
C GLY A 65 -8.42 3.23 11.21
N LYS A 66 -7.24 3.52 11.77
CA LYS A 66 -6.50 4.76 11.50
C LYS A 66 -5.80 4.72 10.15
N ILE A 67 -5.86 5.80 9.39
CA ILE A 67 -5.18 5.97 8.11
C ILE A 67 -3.96 6.87 8.32
N ILE A 68 -2.78 6.32 8.06
CA ILE A 68 -1.50 7.03 8.14
C ILE A 68 -0.96 7.19 6.72
N LEU A 69 -0.68 8.43 6.33
CA LEU A 69 -0.05 8.75 5.06
C LEU A 69 1.42 9.08 5.27
N LEU A 70 2.31 8.37 4.58
CA LEU A 70 3.72 8.71 4.55
C LEU A 70 3.97 9.74 3.44
N SER A 71 4.42 10.93 3.83
CA SER A 71 4.73 12.03 2.91
C SER A 71 5.89 12.88 3.42
N ARG A 72 6.69 13.41 2.51
CA ARG A 72 7.80 14.33 2.84
C ARG A 72 7.31 15.62 3.49
N GLU A 73 6.07 16.02 3.20
CA GLU A 73 5.41 17.21 3.75
C GLU A 73 4.71 16.93 5.08
N GLY A 74 4.71 15.67 5.55
CA GLY A 74 4.14 15.28 6.83
C GLY A 74 4.95 15.77 8.03
N LYS A 75 4.32 15.76 9.20
CA LYS A 75 4.99 16.07 10.46
C LYS A 75 6.10 15.04 10.73
N ARG A 76 7.29 15.50 11.09
CA ARG A 76 8.44 14.63 11.36
C ARG A 76 8.24 13.88 12.69
N LYS A 77 8.02 12.57 12.61
CA LYS A 77 7.93 11.65 13.75
C LYS A 77 8.07 10.19 13.28
N PRO A 78 8.53 9.27 14.15
CA PRO A 78 8.57 7.84 13.87
C PRO A 78 7.15 7.26 13.65
N VAL A 79 7.06 6.12 12.98
CA VAL A 79 5.78 5.45 12.70
C VAL A 79 5.12 5.00 14.00
N GLU A 80 5.93 4.52 14.95
CA GLU A 80 5.54 4.00 16.26
C GLU A 80 4.67 4.96 17.07
N GLU A 81 4.90 6.27 16.94
CA GLU A 81 4.14 7.30 17.67
C GLU A 81 2.70 7.46 17.17
N VAL A 82 2.39 6.94 15.98
CA VAL A 82 1.07 7.11 15.35
C VAL A 82 0.37 5.78 15.04
N LEU A 83 1.00 4.64 15.33
CA LEU A 83 0.43 3.32 15.14
C LEU A 83 -0.83 3.10 16.01
N ASP A 84 -1.64 2.15 15.55
CA ASP A 84 -2.85 1.67 16.20
C ASP A 84 -3.00 0.16 15.89
N GLU A 85 -3.83 -0.55 16.66
CA GLU A 85 -4.11 -1.99 16.45
C GLU A 85 -4.68 -2.26 15.06
N ASN A 86 -5.52 -1.35 14.57
CA ASN A 86 -6.06 -1.41 13.22
C ASN A 86 -5.66 -0.16 12.45
N VAL A 87 -4.67 -0.32 11.57
CA VAL A 87 -4.03 0.80 10.87
C VAL A 87 -3.84 0.48 9.39
N THR A 88 -4.04 1.50 8.55
CA THR A 88 -3.73 1.48 7.13
C THR A 88 -2.63 2.50 6.84
N CYS A 89 -1.43 2.01 6.53
CA CYS A 89 -0.32 2.85 6.07
C CYS A 89 -0.37 3.02 4.55
N ILE A 90 -0.36 4.26 4.07
CA ILE A 90 -0.33 4.62 2.65
C ILE A 90 1.07 5.10 2.29
N ILE A 91 1.69 4.41 1.32
CA ILE A 91 3.03 4.71 0.81
C ILE A 91 2.93 4.99 -0.70
N GLY A 92 3.62 6.04 -1.15
CA GLY A 92 3.72 6.36 -2.58
C GLY A 92 4.54 5.31 -3.33
N GLY A 93 3.90 4.62 -4.28
CA GLY A 93 4.52 3.59 -5.14
C GLY A 93 5.01 4.11 -6.50
N PHE A 94 5.41 5.38 -6.58
CA PHE A 94 5.81 6.07 -7.81
C PHE A 94 7.20 6.71 -7.66
N PRO A 95 7.97 6.89 -8.76
CA PRO A 95 9.35 7.36 -8.68
C PRO A 95 9.47 8.82 -8.26
N HIS A 96 8.57 9.69 -8.75
CA HIS A 96 8.61 11.13 -8.55
C HIS A 96 7.20 11.72 -8.46
N GLY A 97 7.10 12.93 -7.91
CA GLY A 97 5.85 13.67 -7.75
C GLY A 97 5.21 13.44 -6.39
N ASP A 98 3.91 13.69 -6.32
CA ASP A 98 3.09 13.53 -5.13
C ASP A 98 1.74 12.90 -5.50
N PHE A 99 0.93 12.56 -4.51
CA PHE A 99 -0.40 11.99 -4.70
C PHE A 99 -1.31 12.93 -5.50
N ILE A 100 -1.88 12.40 -6.59
CA ILE A 100 -2.90 13.10 -7.39
C ILE A 100 -4.25 13.08 -6.65
N SER A 101 -4.53 12.00 -5.93
CA SER A 101 -5.70 11.86 -5.07
C SER A 101 -5.60 12.79 -3.85
N PRO A 102 -6.71 13.34 -3.33
CA PRO A 102 -6.72 14.21 -2.16
C PRO A 102 -6.54 13.42 -0.85
N VAL A 103 -5.67 12.40 -0.86
CA VAL A 103 -5.47 11.46 0.24
C VAL A 103 -4.99 12.15 1.52
N LYS A 104 -4.26 13.27 1.41
CA LYS A 104 -3.84 14.09 2.56
C LYS A 104 -5.02 14.62 3.38
N SER A 105 -6.17 14.87 2.74
CA SER A 105 -7.36 15.42 3.43
C SER A 105 -8.18 14.37 4.19
N ILE A 106 -7.95 13.09 3.91
CA ILE A 106 -8.68 11.97 4.52
C ILE A 106 -7.81 11.12 5.45
N ALA A 107 -6.50 11.34 5.45
CA ALA A 107 -5.60 10.65 6.37
C ALA A 107 -5.73 11.26 7.77
N ASP A 108 -5.81 10.41 8.79
CA ASP A 108 -5.83 10.84 10.19
C ASP A 108 -4.48 11.44 10.60
N GLU A 109 -3.39 10.89 10.03
CA GLU A 109 -2.02 11.36 10.25
C GLU A 109 -1.27 11.44 8.93
N VAL A 110 -0.58 12.56 8.70
CA VAL A 110 0.38 12.71 7.59
C VAL A 110 1.76 12.90 8.20
N ILE A 111 2.62 11.89 8.03
CA ILE A 111 3.93 11.83 8.70
C ILE A 111 5.10 11.77 7.71
N SER A 112 6.22 12.33 8.13
CA SER A 112 7.52 12.21 7.47
C SER A 112 8.44 11.41 8.37
N ILE A 113 8.87 10.23 7.92
CA ILE A 113 9.71 9.32 8.72
C ILE A 113 11.21 9.58 8.53
N HIS A 114 11.59 10.33 7.49
CA HIS A 114 12.99 10.58 7.15
C HIS A 114 13.18 11.92 6.41
N SER A 115 14.36 12.53 6.51
CA SER A 115 14.63 13.92 6.03
C SER A 115 14.91 13.95 4.54
N SER A 116 15.54 12.88 4.06
CA SER A 116 15.74 12.61 2.64
C SER A 116 14.64 11.68 2.11
N PRO A 117 14.30 11.77 0.81
CA PRO A 117 13.42 10.79 0.17
C PRO A 117 13.91 9.36 0.40
N LEU A 118 12.98 8.46 0.71
CA LEU A 118 13.24 7.04 0.84
C LEU A 118 12.66 6.29 -0.36
N PRO A 119 13.33 5.22 -0.84
CA PRO A 119 12.67 4.27 -1.71
C PRO A 119 11.41 3.70 -1.04
N ALA A 120 10.35 3.48 -1.83
CA ALA A 120 9.07 3.00 -1.30
C ALA A 120 9.20 1.71 -0.47
N TRP A 121 10.10 0.80 -0.87
CA TRP A 121 10.33 -0.45 -0.13
C TRP A 121 10.95 -0.22 1.26
N ILE A 122 11.76 0.83 1.44
CA ILE A 122 12.29 1.20 2.76
C ILE A 122 11.15 1.74 3.63
N ALA A 123 10.33 2.65 3.10
CA ALA A 123 9.19 3.18 3.84
C ALA A 123 8.18 2.10 4.25
N VAL A 124 7.94 1.11 3.37
CA VAL A 124 7.13 -0.08 3.68
C VAL A 124 7.79 -0.91 4.78
N MET A 125 9.10 -1.16 4.71
CA MET A 125 9.83 -1.92 5.72
C MET A 125 9.74 -1.25 7.10
N GLU A 126 9.93 0.07 7.17
CA GLU A 126 9.79 0.83 8.42
C GLU A 126 8.39 0.66 9.03
N CYS A 127 7.34 0.72 8.22
CA CYS A 127 5.96 0.49 8.71
C CYS A 127 5.75 -0.93 9.22
N ILE A 128 6.28 -1.94 8.51
CA ILE A 128 6.14 -3.35 8.90
C ILE A 128 6.87 -3.59 10.22
N CYS A 129 8.14 -3.21 10.31
CA CYS A 129 8.93 -3.43 11.52
C CYS A 129 8.41 -2.64 12.73
N ALA A 130 7.92 -1.42 12.52
CA ALA A 130 7.27 -0.65 13.58
C ALA A 130 5.99 -1.35 14.07
N TYR A 131 5.18 -1.88 13.15
CA TYR A 131 3.96 -2.60 13.49
C TYR A 131 4.25 -3.93 14.22
N GLU A 132 5.25 -4.70 13.76
CA GLU A 132 5.71 -5.93 14.43
C GLU A 132 6.12 -5.64 15.88
N ARG A 133 6.96 -4.63 16.10
CA ARG A 133 7.33 -4.17 17.44
C ARG A 133 6.12 -3.76 18.29
N PHE A 134 5.17 -3.05 17.68
CA PHE A 134 3.95 -2.60 18.36
C PHE A 134 3.10 -3.76 18.85
N ILE A 135 3.00 -4.85 18.08
CA ILE A 135 2.24 -6.06 18.47
C ILE A 135 3.09 -7.12 19.21
N GLY A 136 4.38 -6.85 19.45
CA GLY A 136 5.27 -7.73 20.20
C GLY A 136 5.79 -8.95 19.43
N ILE A 137 5.94 -8.85 18.10
CA ILE A 137 6.59 -9.85 17.23
C ILE A 137 7.97 -9.32 16.81
#